data_AF-F4Q3I3-F1
#
_entry.id   AF-F4Q3I3-F1
#
_cell.length_a   1.000
_cell.length_b   1.000
_cell.length_c   1.000
_cell.angle_alpha   90.00
_cell.angle_beta   90.00
_cell.angle_gamma   90.00
#
_symmetry.space_group_name_H-M   'P 1'
#
loop_
_entity.id
_entity.type
_entity.pdbx_description
1 polymer ?
#
loop_
_entity_poly.entity_id
_entity_poly.type
_entity_poly.pdbx_seq_one_letter_code
_entity_poly.pdbx_strand_id
1 'polypeptide(L)'
;MSQSTPTKRKKPESNNASASTTNGGSHQLHSRELKRATTVSYIYEDEENTMEGKIKPLNGFVTPLLTDMYQITMAYSLWKNNRHDIPTVFDLYFRKNPFGGEFTVFAGLEEVIRFVSDFHYTEAELNHVRELIPDCDPGFIEYLRQLDSSDVSLYAIKEGSVVFPRVPLVRVEGPLAICQLLETTLLCLVNFASLIATNAARHRLAVGKDKIMLEFGLRRAQGPDGAMSASRYAYLGGADGTSNVLAHCFFGIPVKGTHAHSFVTSYHSTDDLPDQTIKDANGKSHNLLDMALKYLKELDIKTVTSELVAFVAYARTFPKGFLALVDTYDTLGSGVPNFISVALALNEIGYQALGIRLDSGDLSYLSKESRKMFQQVGQRYSIDFFAKMQIVASNDLNENTILALNRQGHEIDVFAIGTNLVTCQAQPALGCVYKLVEINGLPRIKLSQETNKVTLPGRKDAYRLIGEAGHPLIDLLTYSGANCDKKKIADQVPQPGQKILCLHPFEEQKRVIVTPSKVQKLHQLVFDKGSLVDPLPRLEDIRSFCLEQLTHIREDHLRASNPTPYKVSLTQELYDQLHDVWMSSRLVKEMK
;
A
#
# COMPACT_ATOMS: atom_id res chain seq x y z
N MET A 1 -26.82 19.13 -57.74
CA MET A 1 -25.87 18.28 -56.99
C MET A 1 -26.52 17.93 -55.66
N SER A 2 -27.50 17.03 -55.72
CA SER A 2 -27.41 15.58 -55.37
C SER A 2 -27.52 15.35 -53.86
N GLN A 3 -28.77 15.15 -53.44
CA GLN A 3 -29.19 14.66 -52.13
C GLN A 3 -28.87 13.16 -51.99
N SER A 4 -28.50 12.76 -50.77
CA SER A 4 -28.16 11.40 -50.35
C SER A 4 -29.39 10.63 -49.83
N THR A 5 -29.52 9.37 -50.25
CA THR A 5 -30.48 8.38 -49.70
C THR A 5 -29.73 7.07 -49.42
N PRO A 6 -30.04 6.33 -48.32
CA PRO A 6 -29.23 5.22 -47.83
C PRO A 6 -29.63 3.86 -48.43
N THR A 7 -28.66 2.95 -48.59
CA THR A 7 -28.88 1.58 -49.10
C THR A 7 -28.93 0.52 -47.99
N LYS A 8 -29.91 -0.39 -48.19
CA LYS A 8 -30.34 -1.49 -47.32
C LYS A 8 -29.34 -2.66 -47.26
N ARG A 9 -29.33 -3.34 -46.11
CA ARG A 9 -28.80 -4.69 -45.86
C ARG A 9 -29.44 -5.75 -46.78
N LYS A 10 -28.63 -6.68 -47.29
CA LYS A 10 -29.05 -8.01 -47.77
C LYS A 10 -28.19 -9.09 -47.09
N LYS A 11 -28.87 -10.12 -46.54
CA LYS A 11 -28.30 -11.43 -46.21
C LYS A 11 -27.93 -12.18 -47.51
N PRO A 12 -27.08 -13.21 -47.44
CA PRO A 12 -27.31 -14.39 -48.25
C PRO A 12 -27.30 -15.71 -47.46
N GLU A 13 -27.99 -16.66 -48.08
CA GLU A 13 -28.31 -18.02 -47.66
C GLU A 13 -27.17 -19.02 -47.95
N SER A 14 -27.35 -20.21 -47.36
CA SER A 14 -26.60 -21.46 -47.46
C SER A 14 -26.76 -22.19 -48.82
N ASN A 15 -25.69 -22.80 -49.35
CA ASN A 15 -25.51 -24.27 -49.41
C ASN A 15 -24.36 -24.76 -50.35
N ASN A 16 -23.56 -25.67 -49.77
CA ASN A 16 -22.99 -26.94 -50.27
C ASN A 16 -21.91 -27.07 -51.38
N ALA A 17 -20.79 -27.68 -50.93
CA ALA A 17 -19.97 -28.79 -51.48
C ALA A 17 -19.23 -28.57 -52.83
N SER A 18 -17.92 -28.87 -52.98
CA SER A 18 -17.20 -30.09 -52.60
C SER A 18 -15.66 -29.95 -52.75
N ALA A 19 -14.94 -30.71 -51.91
CA ALA A 19 -13.58 -31.29 -52.05
C ALA A 19 -12.41 -30.52 -52.70
N SER A 20 -11.34 -30.28 -51.92
CA SER A 20 -10.04 -30.98 -52.09
C SER A 20 -9.01 -30.52 -51.04
N THR A 21 -8.31 -31.50 -50.50
CA THR A 21 -7.24 -31.45 -49.50
C THR A 21 -5.98 -30.75 -50.02
N THR A 22 -5.36 -29.86 -49.23
CA THR A 22 -3.89 -29.71 -49.11
C THR A 22 -3.51 -28.87 -47.88
N ASN A 23 -2.73 -29.49 -46.99
CA ASN A 23 -1.80 -28.96 -45.97
C ASN A 23 -2.03 -27.56 -45.39
N GLY A 24 -2.74 -27.52 -44.25
CA GLY A 24 -2.69 -26.41 -43.31
C GLY A 24 -1.50 -26.56 -42.35
N GLY A 25 -0.51 -25.68 -42.44
CA GLY A 25 0.39 -25.37 -41.33
C GLY A 25 -0.36 -24.51 -40.33
N SER A 26 -1.00 -25.12 -39.34
CA SER A 26 -1.59 -24.36 -38.23
C SER A 26 -0.50 -23.99 -37.23
N HIS A 27 -0.12 -22.72 -37.19
CA HIS A 27 0.37 -22.11 -35.97
C HIS A 27 -0.74 -22.22 -34.92
N GLN A 28 -0.76 -23.32 -34.16
CA GLN A 28 -1.53 -23.39 -32.94
C GLN A 28 -0.90 -22.39 -31.96
N LEU A 29 -1.52 -21.23 -31.82
CA LEU A 29 -1.43 -20.44 -30.60
C LEU A 29 -1.89 -21.34 -29.45
N HIS A 30 -0.95 -22.04 -28.83
CA HIS A 30 -1.17 -22.62 -27.51
C HIS A 30 -1.33 -21.42 -26.57
N SER A 31 -2.57 -20.96 -26.37
CA SER A 31 -2.90 -20.26 -25.14
C SER A 31 -2.66 -21.27 -24.03
N ARG A 32 -1.48 -21.20 -23.40
CA ARG A 32 -1.22 -21.84 -22.12
C ARG A 32 -2.23 -21.24 -21.15
N GLU A 33 -3.38 -21.87 -20.99
CA GLU A 33 -4.17 -21.69 -19.78
C GLU A 33 -3.26 -22.10 -18.64
N LEU A 34 -2.83 -21.11 -17.84
CA LEU A 34 -2.40 -21.36 -16.47
C LEU A 34 -3.52 -22.20 -15.86
N LYS A 35 -3.27 -23.50 -15.69
CA LYS A 35 -4.11 -24.35 -14.84
C LYS A 35 -4.16 -23.62 -13.51
N ARG A 36 -5.28 -22.95 -13.24
CA ARG A 36 -5.56 -22.33 -11.94
C ARG A 36 -5.29 -23.42 -10.92
N ALA A 37 -4.20 -23.26 -10.16
CA ALA A 37 -3.98 -24.02 -8.95
C ALA A 37 -5.30 -23.94 -8.19
N THR A 38 -5.83 -25.12 -7.90
CA THR A 38 -7.15 -25.37 -7.36
C THR A 38 -7.53 -24.34 -6.31
N THR A 39 -8.75 -23.81 -6.47
CA THR A 39 -9.61 -23.21 -5.46
C THR A 39 -8.87 -22.55 -4.31
N VAL A 40 -8.91 -21.22 -4.24
CA VAL A 40 -8.42 -20.54 -3.05
C VAL A 40 -9.32 -20.90 -1.87
N SER A 41 -8.95 -21.97 -1.17
CA SER A 41 -9.40 -22.29 0.16
C SER A 41 -8.64 -21.33 1.07
N TYR A 42 -9.28 -20.20 1.38
CA TYR A 42 -8.85 -19.37 2.51
C TYR A 42 -9.24 -20.10 3.78
N ILE A 43 -8.51 -21.18 4.09
CA ILE A 43 -8.56 -21.81 5.40
C ILE A 43 -7.54 -21.05 6.23
N TYR A 44 -8.06 -20.15 7.06
CA TYR A 44 -7.34 -19.64 8.21
C TYR A 44 -7.46 -20.71 9.29
N GLU A 45 -6.65 -21.75 9.19
CA GLU A 45 -6.35 -22.58 10.34
C GLU A 45 -5.04 -22.03 10.89
N ASP A 46 -5.17 -21.30 11.99
CA ASP A 46 -4.05 -20.81 12.81
C ASP A 46 -3.15 -21.95 13.34
N GLU A 47 -3.44 -23.22 13.03
CA GLU A 47 -2.81 -24.38 13.68
C GLU A 47 -2.22 -25.47 12.74
N GLU A 48 -2.39 -25.45 11.40
CA GLU A 48 -2.00 -26.63 10.58
C GLU A 48 -1.08 -26.41 9.36
N ASN A 49 -0.42 -25.27 9.17
CA ASN A 49 0.56 -25.10 8.08
C ASN A 49 2.04 -25.22 8.48
N THR A 50 2.33 -25.81 9.65
CA THR A 50 3.70 -26.14 10.08
C THR A 50 4.04 -27.59 9.76
N MET A 51 4.09 -27.96 8.48
CA MET A 51 5.05 -29.01 8.12
C MET A 51 6.41 -28.31 8.05
N GLU A 52 7.23 -28.50 9.09
CA GLU A 52 8.63 -28.02 9.23
C GLU A 52 8.88 -26.55 9.63
N GLY A 53 7.88 -25.81 10.14
CA GLY A 53 8.10 -24.47 10.69
C GLY A 53 8.37 -23.37 9.64
N LYS A 54 8.23 -23.68 8.34
CA LYS A 54 8.29 -22.71 7.24
C LYS A 54 6.93 -22.04 7.03
N ILE A 55 6.94 -20.74 6.75
CA ILE A 55 5.73 -19.94 6.50
C ILE A 55 5.66 -19.50 5.04
N LYS A 56 4.51 -19.72 4.40
CA LYS A 56 4.31 -19.42 2.97
C LYS A 56 3.93 -17.95 2.73
N PRO A 57 4.26 -17.38 1.54
CA PRO A 57 3.77 -16.07 1.09
C PRO A 57 2.24 -16.00 1.07
N LEU A 58 1.68 -14.80 1.31
CA LEU A 58 0.22 -14.63 1.26
C LEU A 58 -0.31 -14.59 -0.18
N ASN A 59 0.54 -14.17 -1.12
CA ASN A 59 0.21 -14.16 -2.54
C ASN A 59 0.95 -15.29 -3.28
N GLY A 60 0.19 -16.17 -3.94
CA GLY A 60 0.72 -17.30 -4.71
C GLY A 60 1.55 -16.93 -5.95
N PHE A 61 1.63 -15.66 -6.34
CA PHE A 61 2.56 -15.18 -7.36
C PHE A 61 3.98 -14.96 -6.83
N VAL A 62 4.17 -14.94 -5.50
CA VAL A 62 5.46 -14.71 -4.87
C VAL A 62 6.22 -16.04 -4.80
N THR A 63 6.96 -16.35 -5.86
CA THR A 63 7.82 -17.55 -5.96
C THR A 63 9.22 -17.16 -6.43
N PRO A 64 10.21 -18.06 -6.42
CA PRO A 64 11.55 -17.76 -6.95
C PRO A 64 11.58 -17.34 -8.44
N LEU A 65 10.50 -17.62 -9.20
CA LEU A 65 10.35 -17.16 -10.58
C LEU A 65 9.77 -15.75 -10.69
N LEU A 66 9.34 -15.11 -9.58
CA LEU A 66 9.04 -13.67 -9.55
C LEU A 66 10.35 -12.87 -9.53
N THR A 67 11.10 -13.01 -10.62
CA THR A 67 12.44 -12.48 -10.79
C THR A 67 12.68 -12.09 -12.25
N ASP A 68 13.69 -11.26 -12.49
CA ASP A 68 14.07 -10.93 -13.85
C ASP A 68 14.93 -12.04 -14.46
N MET A 69 14.81 -12.29 -15.76
CA MET A 69 15.59 -13.34 -16.46
C MET A 69 17.10 -13.21 -16.24
N TYR A 70 17.61 -11.97 -16.15
CA TYR A 70 19.04 -11.74 -15.93
C TYR A 70 19.52 -12.18 -14.54
N GLN A 71 18.63 -12.31 -13.54
CA GLN A 71 19.00 -12.84 -12.22
C GLN A 71 19.39 -14.32 -12.31
N ILE A 72 18.63 -15.10 -13.09
CA ILE A 72 18.88 -16.52 -13.31
C ILE A 72 20.17 -16.71 -14.13
N THR A 73 20.38 -15.94 -15.18
CA THR A 73 21.62 -16.05 -16.00
C THR A 73 22.87 -15.60 -15.24
N MET A 74 22.76 -14.58 -14.38
CA MET A 74 23.85 -14.22 -13.46
C MET A 74 24.10 -15.32 -12.42
N ALA A 75 23.05 -15.90 -11.83
CA ALA A 75 23.20 -17.02 -10.89
C ALA A 75 23.90 -18.22 -11.55
N TYR A 76 23.54 -18.56 -12.79
CA TYR A 76 24.22 -19.59 -13.57
C TYR A 76 25.70 -19.26 -13.79
N SER A 77 26.01 -18.02 -14.17
CA SER A 77 27.40 -17.57 -14.34
C SER A 77 28.20 -17.65 -13.03
N LEU A 78 27.61 -17.20 -11.91
CA LEU A 78 28.24 -17.31 -10.59
C LEU A 78 28.48 -18.78 -10.20
N TRP A 79 27.53 -19.65 -10.48
CA TRP A 79 27.65 -21.07 -10.23
C TRP A 79 28.78 -21.69 -11.06
N LYS A 80 28.77 -21.48 -12.38
CA LYS A 80 29.76 -22.01 -13.33
C LYS A 80 31.18 -21.55 -13.04
N ASN A 81 31.33 -20.37 -12.43
CA ASN A 81 32.62 -19.79 -12.04
C ASN A 81 32.97 -20.01 -10.55
N ASN A 82 32.27 -20.90 -9.83
CA ASN A 82 32.52 -21.21 -8.42
C ASN A 82 32.50 -19.98 -7.49
N ARG A 83 31.59 -19.04 -7.75
CA ARG A 83 31.40 -17.81 -6.96
C ARG A 83 30.10 -17.77 -6.17
N HIS A 84 29.22 -18.74 -6.38
CA HIS A 84 27.87 -18.78 -5.81
C HIS A 84 27.84 -18.80 -4.28
N ASP A 85 28.83 -19.44 -3.65
CA ASP A 85 28.91 -19.60 -2.19
C ASP A 85 29.69 -18.50 -1.46
N ILE A 86 30.20 -17.49 -2.17
CA ILE A 86 30.98 -16.44 -1.53
C ILE A 86 30.09 -15.68 -0.54
N PRO A 87 30.48 -15.50 0.73
CA PRO A 87 29.70 -14.74 1.71
C PRO A 87 29.54 -13.29 1.28
N THR A 88 28.31 -12.78 1.32
CA THR A 88 27.97 -11.43 0.86
C THR A 88 26.99 -10.73 1.79
N VAL A 89 26.97 -9.39 1.68
CA VAL A 89 25.98 -8.53 2.32
C VAL A 89 25.37 -7.62 1.26
N PHE A 90 24.05 -7.60 1.20
CA PHE A 90 23.26 -6.69 0.38
C PHE A 90 22.38 -5.79 1.25
N ASP A 91 22.25 -4.53 0.85
CA ASP A 91 21.33 -3.57 1.48
C ASP A 91 20.18 -3.24 0.52
N LEU A 92 18.95 -3.34 1.01
CA LEU A 92 17.74 -2.77 0.40
C LEU A 92 17.43 -1.43 1.05
N TYR A 93 17.43 -0.35 0.28
CA TYR A 93 17.11 1.01 0.76
C TYR A 93 16.51 1.86 -0.36
N PHE A 94 16.02 3.07 -0.07
CA PHE A 94 15.54 4.01 -1.09
C PHE A 94 16.34 5.31 -1.09
N ARG A 95 16.31 6.04 -2.22
CA ARG A 95 17.18 7.22 -2.42
C ARG A 95 16.54 8.55 -2.07
N LYS A 96 15.21 8.65 -2.13
CA LYS A 96 14.44 9.87 -1.89
C LYS A 96 13.10 9.50 -1.28
N ASN A 97 12.64 10.28 -0.31
CA ASN A 97 11.27 10.17 0.18
C ASN A 97 10.27 10.43 -0.97
N PRO A 98 9.13 9.73 -1.00
CA PRO A 98 8.14 9.90 -2.06
C PRO A 98 7.31 11.17 -1.86
N PHE A 99 6.59 11.57 -2.92
CA PHE A 99 5.58 12.64 -2.89
C PHE A 99 6.14 14.03 -2.52
N GLY A 100 7.45 14.24 -2.65
CA GLY A 100 8.12 15.47 -2.21
C GLY A 100 8.11 15.67 -0.68
N GLY A 101 7.81 14.61 0.09
CA GLY A 101 7.87 14.61 1.55
C GLY A 101 9.27 14.38 2.12
N GLU A 102 9.39 14.34 3.45
CA GLU A 102 10.65 14.02 4.15
C GLU A 102 10.59 12.77 5.02
N PHE A 103 9.55 11.96 4.86
CA PHE A 103 9.43 10.68 5.55
C PHE A 103 8.84 9.59 4.64
N THR A 104 9.13 8.34 4.98
CA THR A 104 8.55 7.13 4.39
C THR A 104 8.16 6.19 5.52
N VAL A 105 7.04 5.49 5.40
CA VAL A 105 6.66 4.39 6.31
C VAL A 105 7.16 3.09 5.71
N PHE A 106 7.98 2.34 6.45
CA PHE A 106 8.47 1.03 6.01
C PHE A 106 7.36 -0.02 6.13
N ALA A 107 7.06 -0.70 5.03
CA ALA A 107 6.11 -1.80 4.96
C ALA A 107 6.54 -2.87 3.94
N GLY A 108 5.99 -4.08 4.07
CA GLY A 108 6.25 -5.24 3.22
C GLY A 108 7.17 -6.29 3.86
N LEU A 109 7.56 -6.13 5.13
CA LEU A 109 8.52 -7.02 5.78
C LEU A 109 7.95 -8.43 5.98
N GLU A 110 6.67 -8.54 6.36
CA GLU A 110 6.05 -9.86 6.51
C GLU A 110 6.12 -10.71 5.24
N GLU A 111 5.76 -10.15 4.07
CA GLU A 111 5.85 -10.89 2.80
C GLU A 111 7.29 -11.26 2.44
N VAL A 112 8.26 -10.40 2.75
CA VAL A 112 9.68 -10.71 2.54
C VAL A 112 10.11 -11.91 3.37
N ILE A 113 9.74 -11.94 4.65
CA ILE A 113 10.09 -13.04 5.56
C ILE A 113 9.41 -14.34 5.10
N ARG A 114 8.14 -14.29 4.73
CA ARG A 114 7.40 -15.45 4.19
C ARG A 114 8.05 -15.99 2.91
N PHE A 115 8.41 -15.10 1.98
CA PHE A 115 9.10 -15.50 0.75
C PHE A 115 10.46 -16.15 1.01
N VAL A 116 11.27 -15.56 1.88
CA VAL A 116 12.59 -16.14 2.20
C VAL A 116 12.41 -17.45 2.97
N SER A 117 11.44 -17.56 3.87
CA SER A 117 11.16 -18.79 4.62
C SER A 117 10.73 -19.96 3.72
N ASP A 118 9.99 -19.69 2.65
CA ASP A 118 9.49 -20.70 1.70
C ASP A 118 10.32 -20.73 0.40
N PHE A 119 11.51 -20.15 0.37
CA PHE A 119 12.32 -20.08 -0.85
C PHE A 119 12.81 -21.48 -1.25
N HIS A 120 12.20 -22.04 -2.30
CA HIS A 120 12.63 -23.27 -2.96
C HIS A 120 12.04 -23.32 -4.38
N TYR A 121 12.74 -23.98 -5.31
CA TYR A 121 12.21 -24.21 -6.65
C TYR A 121 11.42 -25.52 -6.70
N THR A 122 10.22 -25.48 -7.28
CA THR A 122 9.46 -26.68 -7.62
C THR A 122 9.99 -27.34 -8.91
N GLU A 123 9.77 -28.64 -9.10
CA GLU A 123 10.17 -29.33 -10.35
C GLU A 123 9.56 -28.69 -11.61
N ALA A 124 8.34 -28.16 -11.51
CA ALA A 124 7.68 -27.46 -12.61
C ALA A 124 8.43 -26.16 -12.97
N GLU A 125 8.86 -25.38 -11.97
CA GLU A 125 9.65 -24.18 -12.18
C GLU A 125 11.04 -24.48 -12.75
N LEU A 126 11.71 -25.54 -12.25
CA LEU A 126 13.00 -25.98 -12.79
C LEU A 126 12.90 -26.39 -14.27
N ASN A 127 11.80 -27.03 -14.67
CA ASN A 127 11.54 -27.33 -16.10
C ASN A 127 11.46 -26.04 -16.93
N HIS A 128 10.81 -24.99 -16.43
CA HIS A 128 10.79 -23.71 -17.11
C HIS A 128 12.17 -23.05 -17.18
N VAL A 129 12.99 -23.16 -16.13
CA VAL A 129 14.38 -22.68 -16.17
C VAL A 129 15.20 -23.38 -17.27
N ARG A 130 15.01 -24.70 -17.45
CA ARG A 130 15.63 -25.46 -18.56
C ARG A 130 15.18 -24.96 -19.93
N GLU A 131 13.88 -24.65 -20.08
CA GLU A 131 13.36 -24.06 -21.33
C GLU A 131 13.95 -22.68 -21.62
N LEU A 132 14.16 -21.85 -20.59
CA LEU A 132 14.68 -20.49 -20.69
C LEU A 132 16.18 -20.44 -21.02
N ILE A 133 16.95 -21.46 -20.64
CA ILE A 133 18.39 -21.57 -20.90
C ILE A 133 18.66 -22.96 -21.52
N PRO A 134 18.43 -23.12 -22.85
CA PRO A 134 18.51 -24.44 -23.50
C PRO A 134 19.85 -25.17 -23.35
N ASP A 135 20.97 -24.43 -23.33
CA ASP A 135 22.32 -24.98 -23.17
C ASP A 135 22.82 -24.93 -21.71
N CYS A 136 21.89 -24.92 -20.74
CA CYS A 136 22.22 -24.90 -19.33
C CYS A 136 22.90 -26.21 -18.90
N ASP A 137 24.01 -26.09 -18.18
CA ASP A 137 24.64 -27.23 -17.52
C ASP A 137 23.64 -27.91 -16.57
N PRO A 138 23.38 -29.23 -16.70
CA PRO A 138 22.46 -29.95 -15.82
C PRO A 138 22.82 -29.82 -14.34
N GLY A 139 24.10 -29.62 -14.01
CA GLY A 139 24.55 -29.41 -12.64
C GLY A 139 24.02 -28.11 -12.01
N PHE A 140 23.77 -27.07 -12.81
CA PHE A 140 23.15 -25.85 -12.28
C PHE A 140 21.69 -26.08 -11.88
N ILE A 141 20.97 -26.92 -12.63
CA ILE A 141 19.59 -27.25 -12.28
C ILE A 141 19.54 -28.10 -10.99
N GLU A 142 20.51 -29.00 -10.81
CA GLU A 142 20.68 -29.74 -9.56
C GLU A 142 20.95 -28.79 -8.38
N TYR A 143 21.84 -27.80 -8.59
CA TYR A 143 22.09 -26.76 -7.61
C TYR A 143 20.81 -25.98 -7.25
N LEU A 144 20.03 -25.51 -8.23
CA LEU A 144 18.78 -24.79 -7.97
C LEU A 144 17.74 -25.64 -7.23
N ARG A 145 17.70 -26.95 -7.49
CA ARG A 145 16.80 -27.87 -6.77
C ARG A 145 17.11 -27.94 -5.28
N GLN A 146 18.39 -27.89 -4.93
CA GLN A 146 18.86 -27.98 -3.54
C GLN A 146 18.95 -26.61 -2.87
N LEU A 147 18.78 -25.52 -3.64
CA LEU A 147 18.93 -24.17 -3.14
C LEU A 147 17.73 -23.78 -2.26
N ASP A 148 18.02 -23.42 -1.02
CA ASP A 148 17.06 -22.88 -0.06
C ASP A 148 17.68 -21.73 0.77
N SER A 149 16.91 -21.19 1.71
CA SER A 149 17.31 -20.06 2.55
C SER A 149 18.06 -20.43 3.84
N SER A 150 18.57 -21.66 3.97
CA SER A 150 19.21 -22.16 5.20
C SER A 150 20.49 -21.43 5.58
N ASP A 151 21.15 -20.75 4.63
CA ASP A 151 22.34 -19.93 4.88
C ASP A 151 22.08 -18.42 4.75
N VAL A 152 20.81 -18.00 4.78
CA VAL A 152 20.40 -16.59 4.67
C VAL A 152 20.00 -16.03 6.03
N SER A 153 20.52 -14.85 6.36
CA SER A 153 20.08 -14.05 7.51
C SER A 153 19.51 -12.71 7.03
N LEU A 154 18.39 -12.29 7.61
CA LEU A 154 17.76 -11.01 7.35
C LEU A 154 17.81 -10.14 8.60
N TYR A 155 18.34 -8.93 8.45
CA TYR A 155 18.19 -7.87 9.43
C TYR A 155 17.27 -6.80 8.86
N ALA A 156 16.27 -6.36 9.61
CA ALA A 156 15.32 -5.37 9.12
C ALA A 156 15.04 -4.29 10.15
N ILE A 157 14.65 -3.12 9.67
CA ILE A 157 13.95 -2.14 10.50
C ILE A 157 12.55 -2.69 10.80
N LYS A 158 12.03 -2.47 12.00
CA LYS A 158 10.67 -2.91 12.36
C LYS A 158 9.63 -2.32 11.39
N GLU A 159 8.73 -3.14 10.88
CA GLU A 159 7.63 -2.71 10.00
C GLU A 159 6.74 -1.65 10.69
N GLY A 160 6.24 -0.67 9.93
CA GLY A 160 5.53 0.50 10.45
C GLY A 160 6.44 1.64 10.92
N SER A 161 7.77 1.44 10.96
CA SER A 161 8.69 2.52 11.33
C SER A 161 8.68 3.65 10.29
N VAL A 162 8.79 4.89 10.77
CA VAL A 162 9.19 6.01 9.90
C VAL A 162 10.68 5.88 9.58
N VAL A 163 11.02 5.84 8.30
CA VAL A 163 12.36 5.58 7.76
C VAL A 163 12.78 6.66 6.76
N PHE A 164 14.08 6.74 6.51
CA PHE A 164 14.69 7.82 5.74
C PHE A 164 15.64 7.28 4.65
N PRO A 165 15.89 8.08 3.60
CA PRO A 165 16.72 7.65 2.48
C PRO A 165 18.11 7.15 2.90
N ARG A 166 18.62 6.13 2.20
CA ARG A 166 19.95 5.51 2.39
C ARG A 166 20.16 4.76 3.70
N VAL A 167 19.20 4.75 4.61
CA VAL A 167 19.21 3.80 5.73
C VAL A 167 18.76 2.44 5.17
N PRO A 168 19.53 1.35 5.35
CA PRO A 168 19.09 0.02 4.95
C PRO A 168 17.77 -0.32 5.63
N LEU A 169 16.75 -0.66 4.86
CA LEU A 169 15.47 -1.15 5.37
C LEU A 169 15.57 -2.63 5.73
N VAL A 170 16.17 -3.40 4.81
CA VAL A 170 16.49 -4.81 4.96
C VAL A 170 17.93 -5.01 4.54
N ARG A 171 18.70 -5.72 5.35
CA ARG A 171 20.05 -6.19 5.06
C ARG A 171 20.00 -7.72 4.96
N VAL A 172 20.45 -8.23 3.82
CA VAL A 172 20.48 -9.66 3.50
C VAL A 172 21.92 -10.13 3.56
N GLU A 173 22.19 -11.15 4.36
CA GLU A 173 23.51 -11.76 4.53
C GLU A 173 23.42 -13.24 4.13
N GLY A 174 24.42 -13.75 3.40
CA GLY A 174 24.45 -15.15 2.96
C GLY A 174 25.27 -15.39 1.68
N PRO A 175 25.14 -16.58 1.08
CA PRO A 175 25.79 -16.93 -0.19
C PRO A 175 25.39 -16.02 -1.34
N LEU A 176 26.36 -15.61 -2.16
CA LEU A 176 26.18 -14.63 -3.24
C LEU A 176 25.02 -14.96 -4.19
N ALA A 177 24.89 -16.21 -4.62
CA ALA A 177 23.87 -16.56 -5.63
C ALA A 177 22.44 -16.42 -5.10
N ILE A 178 22.13 -16.93 -3.90
CA ILE A 178 20.79 -16.78 -3.32
C ILE A 178 20.51 -15.33 -2.95
N CYS A 179 21.44 -14.62 -2.31
CA CYS A 179 21.24 -13.21 -1.97
C CYS A 179 20.99 -12.34 -3.20
N GLN A 180 21.56 -12.69 -4.37
CA GLN A 180 21.28 -12.03 -5.64
C GLN A 180 19.89 -12.40 -6.19
N LEU A 181 19.50 -13.68 -6.15
CA LEU A 181 18.19 -14.14 -6.65
C LEU A 181 17.01 -13.51 -5.91
N LEU A 182 17.20 -13.13 -4.63
CA LEU A 182 16.19 -12.45 -3.82
C LEU A 182 15.92 -10.99 -4.24
N GLU A 183 16.81 -10.35 -5.00
CA GLU A 183 16.77 -8.90 -5.30
C GLU A 183 15.42 -8.43 -5.85
N THR A 184 14.98 -9.04 -6.96
CA THR A 184 13.80 -8.57 -7.70
C THR A 184 12.53 -8.71 -6.87
N THR A 185 12.35 -9.85 -6.20
CA THR A 185 11.16 -10.13 -5.38
C THR A 185 11.09 -9.20 -4.17
N LEU A 186 12.20 -9.05 -3.42
CA LEU A 186 12.24 -8.14 -2.26
C LEU A 186 11.97 -6.69 -2.67
N LEU A 187 12.51 -6.23 -3.80
CA LEU A 187 12.21 -4.90 -4.33
C LEU A 187 10.74 -4.74 -4.67
N CYS A 188 10.10 -5.75 -5.26
CA CYS A 188 8.68 -5.73 -5.60
C CYS A 188 7.82 -5.57 -4.34
N LEU A 189 8.05 -6.43 -3.34
CA LEU A 189 7.28 -6.47 -2.09
C LEU A 189 7.43 -5.19 -1.26
N VAL A 190 8.66 -4.68 -1.12
CA VAL A 190 8.93 -3.51 -0.27
C VAL A 190 8.54 -2.18 -0.95
N ASN A 191 8.77 -2.03 -2.26
CA ASN A 191 8.49 -0.75 -2.94
C ASN A 191 7.01 -0.39 -2.85
N PHE A 192 6.12 -1.31 -3.24
CA PHE A 192 4.70 -1.01 -3.32
C PHE A 192 4.09 -0.82 -1.93
N ALA A 193 4.42 -1.74 -1.00
CA ALA A 193 3.93 -1.69 0.38
C ALA A 193 4.30 -0.38 1.07
N SER A 194 5.59 -0.03 1.06
CA SER A 194 6.08 1.19 1.71
C SER A 194 5.53 2.46 1.06
N LEU A 195 5.35 2.45 -0.27
CA LEU A 195 4.76 3.59 -1.00
C LEU A 195 3.31 3.82 -0.60
N ILE A 196 2.48 2.77 -0.59
CA ILE A 196 1.06 2.86 -0.20
C ILE A 196 0.92 3.28 1.26
N ALA A 197 1.68 2.66 2.17
CA ALA A 197 1.65 3.00 3.58
C ALA A 197 2.03 4.48 3.81
N THR A 198 3.05 4.96 3.10
CA THR A 198 3.45 6.37 3.15
C THR A 198 2.36 7.29 2.59
N ASN A 199 1.75 6.92 1.46
CA ASN A 199 0.68 7.70 0.85
C ASN A 199 -0.53 7.79 1.80
N ALA A 200 -0.92 6.68 2.41
CA ALA A 200 -1.99 6.63 3.40
C ALA A 200 -1.66 7.47 4.64
N ALA A 201 -0.43 7.42 5.15
CA ALA A 201 0.01 8.24 6.27
C ALA A 201 -0.10 9.74 5.96
N ARG A 202 0.27 10.16 4.74
CA ARG A 202 0.11 11.56 4.31
C ARG A 202 -1.35 11.98 4.21
N HIS A 203 -2.21 11.12 3.65
CA HIS A 203 -3.65 11.38 3.62
C HIS A 203 -4.23 11.42 5.04
N ARG A 204 -3.81 10.55 5.95
CA ARG A 204 -4.19 10.58 7.37
C ARG A 204 -3.81 11.91 8.01
N LEU A 205 -2.60 12.42 7.78
CA LEU A 205 -2.17 13.72 8.30
C LEU A 205 -3.05 14.87 7.75
N ALA A 206 -3.45 14.81 6.47
CA ALA A 206 -4.36 15.80 5.88
C ALA A 206 -5.81 15.67 6.40
N VAL A 207 -6.33 14.46 6.56
CA VAL A 207 -7.69 14.21 7.10
C VAL A 207 -7.78 14.60 8.58
N GLY A 208 -6.68 14.45 9.31
CA GLY A 208 -6.63 14.63 10.76
C GLY A 208 -7.05 13.37 11.51
N LYS A 209 -6.89 13.41 12.84
CA LYS A 209 -7.16 12.29 13.76
C LYS A 209 -8.64 12.15 14.15
N ASP A 210 -9.40 13.24 14.04
CA ASP A 210 -10.79 13.31 14.54
C ASP A 210 -11.84 12.90 13.48
N LYS A 211 -11.37 12.52 12.27
CA LYS A 211 -12.20 12.19 11.12
C LYS A 211 -11.87 10.78 10.62
N ILE A 212 -12.87 10.13 10.03
CA ILE A 212 -12.71 8.77 9.52
C ILE A 212 -12.10 8.84 8.11
N MET A 213 -11.09 8.03 7.84
CA MET A 213 -10.50 7.87 6.50
C MET A 213 -10.75 6.46 5.98
N LEU A 214 -11.33 6.30 4.81
CA LEU A 214 -11.63 4.99 4.21
C LEU A 214 -10.92 4.81 2.87
N GLU A 215 -10.46 3.59 2.58
CA GLU A 215 -9.88 3.20 1.29
C GLU A 215 -10.95 2.63 0.35
N PHE A 216 -11.30 3.39 -0.69
CA PHE A 216 -12.40 3.10 -1.65
C PHE A 216 -11.89 2.91 -3.09
N GLY A 217 -10.63 2.50 -3.23
CA GLY A 217 -9.86 2.46 -4.47
C GLY A 217 -9.82 1.11 -5.20
N LEU A 218 -10.29 0.01 -4.59
CA LEU A 218 -10.28 -1.36 -5.18
C LEU A 218 -10.49 -1.39 -6.71
N ARG A 219 -11.51 -0.71 -7.22
CA ARG A 219 -11.88 -0.70 -8.66
C ARG A 219 -10.87 -0.01 -9.60
N ARG A 220 -9.89 0.71 -9.07
CA ARG A 220 -8.83 1.44 -9.81
C ARG A 220 -7.42 0.95 -9.48
N ALA A 221 -7.29 0.02 -8.53
CA ALA A 221 -6.00 -0.53 -8.15
C ALA A 221 -5.34 -1.29 -9.31
N GLN A 222 -4.02 -1.46 -9.22
CA GLN A 222 -3.19 -2.06 -10.27
C GLN A 222 -3.30 -3.60 -10.26
N GLY A 223 -4.48 -4.11 -10.67
CA GLY A 223 -4.79 -5.54 -10.68
C GLY A 223 -5.22 -6.10 -9.31
N PRO A 224 -5.59 -7.40 -9.24
CA PRO A 224 -6.14 -8.01 -8.03
C PRO A 224 -5.19 -7.97 -6.83
N ASP A 225 -3.92 -8.32 -7.03
CA ASP A 225 -2.92 -8.25 -5.97
C ASP A 225 -2.66 -6.80 -5.54
N GLY A 226 -2.49 -5.89 -6.51
CA GLY A 226 -2.35 -4.46 -6.23
C GLY A 226 -3.51 -3.93 -5.40
N ALA A 227 -4.73 -4.44 -5.57
CA ALA A 227 -5.88 -4.05 -4.76
C ALA A 227 -5.82 -4.59 -3.32
N MET A 228 -5.47 -5.86 -3.14
CA MET A 228 -5.35 -6.50 -1.82
C MET A 228 -4.23 -5.87 -1.02
N SER A 229 -3.05 -5.75 -1.62
CA SER A 229 -1.89 -5.10 -1.04
C SER A 229 -2.18 -3.62 -0.74
N ALA A 230 -2.83 -2.89 -1.65
CA ALA A 230 -3.19 -1.49 -1.40
C ALA A 230 -4.11 -1.35 -0.18
N SER A 231 -5.13 -2.22 -0.04
CA SER A 231 -6.06 -2.18 1.09
C SER A 231 -5.32 -2.43 2.43
N ARG A 232 -4.44 -3.44 2.45
CA ARG A 232 -3.62 -3.80 3.62
C ARG A 232 -2.72 -2.66 4.06
N TYR A 233 -1.93 -2.12 3.14
CA TYR A 233 -0.94 -1.11 3.47
C TYR A 233 -1.56 0.28 3.64
N ALA A 234 -2.72 0.56 3.04
CA ALA A 234 -3.49 1.76 3.35
C ALA A 234 -4.03 1.73 4.78
N TYR A 235 -4.51 0.56 5.23
CA TYR A 235 -4.89 0.36 6.62
C TYR A 235 -3.66 0.49 7.55
N LEU A 236 -2.52 -0.13 7.24
CA LEU A 236 -1.29 0.06 8.02
C LEU A 236 -0.90 1.54 8.16
N GLY A 237 -0.96 2.29 7.04
CA GLY A 237 -0.58 3.71 7.00
C GLY A 237 -1.59 4.67 7.61
N GLY A 238 -2.83 4.22 7.90
CA GLY A 238 -3.76 4.98 8.74
C GLY A 238 -5.21 5.05 8.27
N ALA A 239 -5.63 4.38 7.19
CA ALA A 239 -7.05 4.31 6.79
C ALA A 239 -7.85 3.47 7.82
N ASP A 240 -8.98 3.92 8.33
CA ASP A 240 -9.77 3.22 9.36
C ASP A 240 -10.55 2.01 8.84
N GLY A 241 -10.66 1.86 7.52
CA GLY A 241 -11.33 0.75 6.89
C GLY A 241 -11.23 0.79 5.37
N THR A 242 -11.81 -0.22 4.73
CA THR A 242 -11.79 -0.40 3.27
C THR A 242 -13.18 -0.73 2.73
N SER A 243 -13.37 -0.49 1.43
CA SER A 243 -14.49 -1.07 0.67
C SER A 243 -14.22 -2.49 0.16
N ASN A 244 -12.98 -2.96 0.24
CA ASN A 244 -12.54 -4.25 -0.27
C ASN A 244 -12.95 -5.39 0.69
N VAL A 245 -14.05 -6.06 0.36
CA VAL A 245 -14.57 -7.20 1.13
C VAL A 245 -13.54 -8.32 1.27
N LEU A 246 -12.76 -8.59 0.23
CA LEU A 246 -11.77 -9.66 0.29
C LEU A 246 -10.63 -9.31 1.27
N ALA A 247 -10.21 -8.04 1.33
CA ALA A 247 -9.21 -7.59 2.30
C ALA A 247 -9.68 -7.76 3.75
N HIS A 248 -10.98 -7.66 4.02
CA HIS A 248 -11.53 -7.98 5.34
C HIS A 248 -11.44 -9.46 5.68
N CYS A 249 -11.85 -10.33 4.75
CA CYS A 249 -11.79 -11.77 4.97
C CYS A 249 -10.36 -12.26 5.23
N PHE A 250 -9.37 -11.63 4.61
CA PHE A 250 -7.97 -12.02 4.72
C PHE A 250 -7.19 -11.35 5.87
N PHE A 251 -7.44 -10.07 6.10
CA PHE A 251 -6.59 -9.25 6.98
C PHE A 251 -7.36 -8.71 8.18
N GLY A 252 -8.65 -9.02 8.33
CA GLY A 252 -9.48 -8.52 9.43
C GLY A 252 -9.83 -7.02 9.36
N ILE A 253 -9.48 -6.34 8.26
CA ILE A 253 -9.66 -4.88 8.12
C ILE A 253 -11.16 -4.53 8.17
N PRO A 254 -11.58 -3.50 8.93
CA PRO A 254 -12.98 -3.08 8.96
C PRO A 254 -13.52 -2.70 7.57
N VAL A 255 -14.70 -3.24 7.21
CA VAL A 255 -15.37 -2.88 5.94
C VAL A 255 -16.40 -1.80 6.16
N LYS A 256 -16.42 -0.82 5.24
CA LYS A 256 -17.49 0.18 5.13
C LYS A 256 -17.92 0.32 3.67
N GLY A 257 -19.21 0.53 3.46
CA GLY A 257 -19.78 0.70 2.13
C GLY A 257 -21.14 1.38 2.20
N THR A 258 -21.56 1.91 1.07
CA THR A 258 -22.89 2.51 0.83
C THR A 258 -23.48 1.87 -0.42
N HIS A 259 -24.57 2.42 -0.96
CA HIS A 259 -24.98 2.11 -2.34
C HIS A 259 -24.27 3.00 -3.37
N ALA A 260 -24.42 2.66 -4.66
CA ALA A 260 -23.81 3.34 -5.80
C ALA A 260 -24.86 4.03 -6.69
N HIS A 261 -24.43 4.90 -7.60
CA HIS A 261 -25.33 5.57 -8.55
C HIS A 261 -26.16 4.58 -9.37
N SER A 262 -25.56 3.45 -9.79
CA SER A 262 -26.27 2.41 -10.54
C SER A 262 -27.48 1.84 -9.82
N PHE A 263 -27.45 1.80 -8.48
CA PHE A 263 -28.59 1.39 -7.66
C PHE A 263 -29.67 2.47 -7.63
N VAL A 264 -29.30 3.75 -7.59
CA VAL A 264 -30.29 4.84 -7.63
C VAL A 264 -30.96 4.91 -9.00
N THR A 265 -30.17 4.81 -10.07
CA THR A 265 -30.65 4.91 -11.46
C THR A 265 -31.36 3.66 -11.96
N SER A 266 -31.38 2.56 -11.20
CA SER A 266 -32.14 1.36 -11.58
C SER A 266 -33.64 1.48 -11.33
N TYR A 267 -34.09 2.52 -10.61
CA TYR A 267 -35.49 2.80 -10.35
C TYR A 267 -36.00 3.87 -11.32
N HIS A 268 -37.22 3.68 -11.82
CA HIS A 268 -37.91 4.59 -12.73
C HIS A 268 -39.19 5.15 -12.11
N SER A 269 -39.99 4.30 -11.45
CA SER A 269 -41.24 4.70 -10.79
C SER A 269 -41.43 3.98 -9.46
N THR A 270 -42.57 4.24 -8.81
CA THR A 270 -42.99 3.52 -7.60
C THR A 270 -43.29 2.05 -7.85
N ASP A 271 -43.56 1.67 -9.10
CA ASP A 271 -43.88 0.29 -9.49
C ASP A 271 -42.66 -0.63 -9.39
N ASP A 272 -41.44 -0.07 -9.45
CA ASP A 272 -40.18 -0.78 -9.26
C ASP A 272 -39.92 -1.18 -7.79
N LEU A 273 -40.79 -0.74 -6.87
CA LEU A 273 -40.78 -1.14 -5.45
C LEU A 273 -42.16 -1.71 -5.05
N PRO A 274 -42.44 -2.98 -5.40
CA PRO A 274 -43.75 -3.60 -5.17
C PRO A 274 -44.06 -3.77 -3.68
N ASP A 275 -43.03 -3.99 -2.86
CA ASP A 275 -43.15 -4.03 -1.41
C ASP A 275 -42.44 -2.80 -0.82
N GLN A 276 -43.23 -1.95 -0.19
CA GLN A 276 -42.81 -0.67 0.39
C GLN A 276 -42.80 -0.74 1.92
N THR A 277 -43.03 -1.94 2.49
CA THR A 277 -43.28 -2.10 3.91
C THR A 277 -41.99 -2.31 4.70
N ILE A 278 -41.97 -1.85 5.94
CA ILE A 278 -40.89 -2.11 6.90
C ILE A 278 -41.53 -2.41 8.26
N LYS A 279 -40.90 -3.30 9.03
CA LYS A 279 -41.33 -3.60 10.40
C LYS A 279 -40.58 -2.76 11.42
N ASP A 280 -41.30 -2.22 12.39
CA ASP A 280 -40.69 -1.61 13.59
C ASP A 280 -40.18 -2.66 14.58
N ALA A 281 -39.62 -2.21 15.70
CA ALA A 281 -39.10 -3.08 16.77
C ALA A 281 -40.17 -4.00 17.40
N ASN A 282 -41.46 -3.64 17.30
CA ASN A 282 -42.58 -4.43 17.79
C ASN A 282 -43.16 -5.36 16.73
N GLY A 283 -42.58 -5.39 15.52
CA GLY A 283 -43.03 -6.21 14.41
C GLY A 283 -44.22 -5.63 13.63
N LYS A 284 -44.68 -4.42 13.95
CA LYS A 284 -45.76 -3.76 13.21
C LYS A 284 -45.24 -3.26 11.87
N SER A 285 -46.02 -3.50 10.81
CA SER A 285 -45.69 -3.13 9.44
C SER A 285 -46.14 -1.69 9.14
N HIS A 286 -45.28 -0.93 8.45
CA HIS A 286 -45.51 0.45 8.03
C HIS A 286 -45.12 0.64 6.57
N ASN A 287 -45.85 1.44 5.79
CA ASN A 287 -45.44 1.81 4.42
C ASN A 287 -44.43 2.96 4.47
N LEU A 288 -43.16 2.66 4.23
CA LEU A 288 -42.07 3.63 4.35
C LEU A 288 -42.12 4.70 3.26
N LEU A 289 -42.61 4.37 2.06
CA LEU A 289 -42.73 5.33 0.96
C LEU A 289 -43.81 6.38 1.26
N ASP A 290 -44.98 5.94 1.73
CA ASP A 290 -46.08 6.84 2.10
C ASP A 290 -45.67 7.80 3.22
N MET A 291 -44.93 7.29 4.21
CA MET A 291 -44.38 8.11 5.29
C MET A 291 -43.35 9.14 4.78
N ALA A 292 -42.44 8.74 3.90
CA ALA A 292 -41.46 9.66 3.33
C ALA A 292 -42.14 10.75 2.46
N LEU A 293 -43.16 10.38 1.67
CA LEU A 293 -43.96 11.32 0.87
C LEU A 293 -44.73 12.31 1.76
N LYS A 294 -45.26 11.86 2.90
CA LYS A 294 -45.87 12.72 3.92
C LYS A 294 -44.89 13.80 4.38
N TYR A 295 -43.65 13.43 4.73
CA TYR A 295 -42.64 14.41 5.16
C TYR A 295 -42.20 15.36 4.05
N LEU A 296 -42.06 14.90 2.80
CA LEU A 296 -41.78 15.81 1.67
C LEU A 296 -42.88 16.86 1.49
N LYS A 297 -44.15 16.44 1.64
CA LYS A 297 -45.30 17.35 1.60
C LYS A 297 -45.30 18.34 2.77
N GLU A 298 -44.96 17.90 3.99
CA GLU A 298 -44.85 18.77 5.16
C GLU A 298 -43.70 19.79 5.07
N LEU A 299 -42.63 19.42 4.36
CA LEU A 299 -41.50 20.30 4.08
C LEU A 299 -41.71 21.21 2.86
N ASP A 300 -42.78 20.99 2.09
CA ASP A 300 -43.09 21.70 0.83
C ASP A 300 -41.96 21.62 -0.21
N ILE A 301 -41.38 20.43 -0.38
CA ILE A 301 -40.27 20.18 -1.31
C ILE A 301 -40.69 19.15 -2.36
N LYS A 302 -40.43 19.46 -3.63
CA LYS A 302 -40.60 18.54 -4.75
C LYS A 302 -39.24 17.99 -5.18
N THR A 303 -39.13 16.66 -5.25
CA THR A 303 -37.89 15.95 -5.55
C THR A 303 -38.07 14.97 -6.71
N VAL A 304 -36.99 14.30 -7.13
CA VAL A 304 -37.07 13.20 -8.11
C VAL A 304 -37.63 11.95 -7.43
N THR A 305 -38.80 11.50 -7.88
CA THR A 305 -39.51 10.35 -7.29
C THR A 305 -38.73 9.05 -7.38
N SER A 306 -38.05 8.77 -8.50
CA SER A 306 -37.27 7.53 -8.67
C SER A 306 -36.11 7.43 -7.67
N GLU A 307 -35.47 8.56 -7.34
CA GLU A 307 -34.42 8.63 -6.33
C GLU A 307 -34.97 8.35 -4.93
N LEU A 308 -36.14 8.91 -4.59
CA LEU A 308 -36.84 8.59 -3.34
C LEU A 308 -37.15 7.10 -3.23
N VAL A 309 -37.67 6.49 -4.30
CA VAL A 309 -37.99 5.06 -4.34
C VAL A 309 -36.73 4.21 -4.09
N ALA A 310 -35.60 4.57 -4.71
CA ALA A 310 -34.34 3.89 -4.45
C ALA A 310 -33.90 4.01 -2.98
N PHE A 311 -34.03 5.19 -2.38
CA PHE A 311 -33.68 5.39 -0.97
C PHE A 311 -34.58 4.61 -0.03
N VAL A 312 -35.89 4.58 -0.28
CA VAL A 312 -36.85 3.76 0.47
C VAL A 312 -36.50 2.27 0.34
N ALA A 313 -36.16 1.81 -0.86
CA ALA A 313 -35.76 0.42 -1.11
C ALA A 313 -34.49 0.03 -0.32
N TYR A 314 -33.49 0.93 -0.26
CA TYR A 314 -32.29 0.69 0.52
C TYR A 314 -32.57 0.76 2.03
N ALA A 315 -33.29 1.77 2.47
CA ALA A 315 -33.66 2.00 3.86
C ALA A 315 -34.48 0.85 4.46
N ARG A 316 -35.45 0.30 3.73
CA ARG A 316 -36.25 -0.84 4.21
C ARG A 316 -35.43 -2.12 4.36
N THR A 317 -34.39 -2.28 3.54
CA THR A 317 -33.52 -3.45 3.56
C THR A 317 -32.44 -3.33 4.65
N PHE A 318 -31.91 -2.11 4.84
CA PHE A 318 -30.82 -1.82 5.77
C PHE A 318 -31.16 -0.63 6.69
N PRO A 319 -32.21 -0.71 7.52
CA PRO A 319 -32.73 0.45 8.24
C PRO A 319 -31.78 1.01 9.31
N LYS A 320 -30.92 0.16 9.89
CA LYS A 320 -29.86 0.57 10.81
C LYS A 320 -28.59 1.06 10.11
N GLY A 321 -28.48 0.82 8.80
CA GLY A 321 -27.31 1.11 7.97
C GLY A 321 -27.59 2.12 6.86
N PHE A 322 -28.72 2.84 6.92
CA PHE A 322 -29.16 3.70 5.84
C PHE A 322 -28.25 4.92 5.71
N LEU A 323 -27.44 4.94 4.65
CA LEU A 323 -26.59 6.05 4.25
C LEU A 323 -26.79 6.29 2.75
N ALA A 324 -27.24 7.48 2.37
CA ALA A 324 -27.68 7.75 1.01
C ALA A 324 -26.63 8.46 0.15
N LEU A 325 -26.43 7.99 -1.07
CA LEU A 325 -25.71 8.72 -2.13
C LEU A 325 -26.66 9.75 -2.77
N VAL A 326 -26.40 11.04 -2.53
CA VAL A 326 -27.41 12.11 -2.75
C VAL A 326 -27.19 12.95 -4.00
N ASP A 327 -26.15 12.71 -4.77
CA ASP A 327 -25.76 13.56 -5.90
C ASP A 327 -26.01 12.90 -7.26
N THR A 328 -27.04 12.04 -7.36
CA THR A 328 -27.38 11.39 -8.64
C THR A 328 -28.06 12.35 -9.62
N TYR A 329 -28.96 13.21 -9.13
CA TYR A 329 -29.70 14.17 -9.96
C TYR A 329 -29.43 15.61 -9.54
N ASP A 330 -29.76 15.96 -8.28
CA ASP A 330 -29.49 17.27 -7.68
C ASP A 330 -29.31 17.08 -6.17
N THR A 331 -28.11 17.39 -5.67
CA THR A 331 -27.74 17.18 -4.27
C THR A 331 -28.65 17.91 -3.31
N LEU A 332 -28.84 19.23 -3.49
CA LEU A 332 -29.59 20.05 -2.52
C LEU A 332 -31.07 20.15 -2.88
N GLY A 333 -31.42 20.04 -4.16
CA GLY A 333 -32.79 20.10 -4.65
C GLY A 333 -33.56 18.78 -4.57
N SER A 334 -32.88 17.63 -4.58
CA SER A 334 -33.52 16.31 -4.61
C SER A 334 -32.94 15.33 -3.59
N GLY A 335 -31.65 15.02 -3.65
CA GLY A 335 -31.06 13.92 -2.90
C GLY A 335 -31.05 14.14 -1.39
N VAL A 336 -30.54 15.27 -0.90
CA VAL A 336 -30.57 15.59 0.54
C VAL A 336 -32.01 15.68 1.07
N PRO A 337 -32.96 16.37 0.40
CA PRO A 337 -34.38 16.32 0.78
C PRO A 337 -34.99 14.91 0.82
N ASN A 338 -34.73 14.07 -0.20
CA ASN A 338 -35.18 12.69 -0.24
C ASN A 338 -34.59 11.84 0.90
N PHE A 339 -33.31 12.03 1.21
CA PHE A 339 -32.69 11.37 2.36
C PHE A 339 -33.35 11.81 3.68
N ILE A 340 -33.56 13.11 3.86
CA ILE A 340 -34.19 13.68 5.06
C ILE A 340 -35.58 13.09 5.27
N SER A 341 -36.41 13.01 4.23
CA SER A 341 -37.77 12.50 4.35
C SER A 341 -37.80 11.02 4.74
N VAL A 342 -36.91 10.20 4.16
CA VAL A 342 -36.76 8.79 4.53
C VAL A 342 -36.18 8.66 5.94
N ALA A 343 -35.23 9.49 6.35
CA ALA A 343 -34.66 9.48 7.68
C ALA A 343 -35.69 9.85 8.77
N LEU A 344 -36.57 10.82 8.50
CA LEU A 344 -37.69 11.17 9.38
C LEU A 344 -38.68 10.01 9.49
N ALA A 345 -39.02 9.38 8.37
CA ALA A 345 -39.90 8.21 8.34
C ALA A 345 -39.31 7.02 9.12
N LEU A 346 -38.01 6.74 8.98
CA LEU A 346 -37.31 5.74 9.77
C LEU A 346 -37.32 6.07 11.28
N ASN A 347 -37.10 7.33 11.65
CA ASN A 347 -37.11 7.76 13.05
C ASN A 347 -38.49 7.57 13.70
N GLU A 348 -39.57 7.84 12.98
CA GLU A 348 -40.95 7.66 13.47
C GLU A 348 -41.24 6.21 13.90
N ILE A 349 -40.54 5.23 13.31
CA ILE A 349 -40.68 3.79 13.61
C ILE A 349 -39.49 3.21 14.39
N GLY A 350 -38.65 4.07 14.97
CA GLY A 350 -37.59 3.69 15.90
C GLY A 350 -36.25 3.28 15.27
N TYR A 351 -36.03 3.58 13.98
CA TYR A 351 -34.73 3.41 13.33
C TYR A 351 -33.98 4.73 13.20
N GLN A 352 -32.66 4.65 13.16
CA GLN A 352 -31.78 5.81 13.02
C GLN A 352 -30.96 5.70 11.75
N ALA A 353 -31.15 6.64 10.82
CA ALA A 353 -30.33 6.77 9.62
C ALA A 353 -28.91 7.24 9.96
N LEU A 354 -27.93 6.86 9.15
CA LEU A 354 -26.51 7.18 9.38
C LEU A 354 -26.12 8.54 8.79
N GLY A 355 -26.51 8.84 7.56
CA GLY A 355 -26.10 10.09 6.89
C GLY A 355 -26.10 10.04 5.37
N ILE A 356 -25.28 10.87 4.74
CA ILE A 356 -25.21 11.03 3.28
C ILE A 356 -23.79 10.84 2.75
N ARG A 357 -23.69 10.55 1.45
CA ARG A 357 -22.44 10.56 0.68
C ARG A 357 -22.53 11.57 -0.46
N LEU A 358 -21.54 12.44 -0.54
CA LEU A 358 -21.28 13.41 -1.60
C LEU A 358 -20.14 12.88 -2.49
N ASP A 359 -20.35 12.76 -3.80
CA ASP A 359 -19.38 12.19 -4.77
C ASP A 359 -19.12 13.14 -5.96
N SER A 360 -19.51 14.41 -5.86
CA SER A 360 -19.34 15.42 -6.89
C SER A 360 -19.59 16.84 -6.37
N GLY A 361 -19.28 17.85 -7.20
CA GLY A 361 -19.49 19.26 -6.90
C GLY A 361 -18.48 19.87 -5.91
N ASP A 362 -18.80 21.06 -5.40
CA ASP A 362 -18.03 21.71 -4.34
C ASP A 362 -18.34 21.06 -2.99
N LEU A 363 -17.50 20.11 -2.58
CA LEU A 363 -17.68 19.33 -1.36
C LEU A 363 -17.68 20.20 -0.08
N SER A 364 -16.96 21.34 -0.07
CA SER A 364 -16.99 22.26 1.08
C SER A 364 -18.37 22.90 1.19
N TYR A 365 -18.85 23.51 0.11
CA TYR A 365 -20.17 24.16 0.08
C TYR A 365 -21.30 23.17 0.34
N LEU A 366 -21.31 22.03 -0.37
CA LEU A 366 -22.37 21.02 -0.27
C LEU A 366 -22.42 20.39 1.13
N SER A 367 -21.27 20.14 1.78
CA SER A 367 -21.28 19.61 3.14
C SER A 367 -21.87 20.62 4.14
N LYS A 368 -21.53 21.90 4.03
CA LYS A 368 -22.05 22.98 4.89
C LYS A 368 -23.56 23.15 4.74
N GLU A 369 -24.07 23.23 3.51
CA GLU A 369 -25.51 23.37 3.28
C GLU A 369 -26.27 22.11 3.70
N SER A 370 -25.73 20.91 3.46
CA SER A 370 -26.34 19.66 3.94
C SER A 370 -26.44 19.61 5.48
N ARG A 371 -25.36 19.99 6.18
CA ARG A 371 -25.35 20.08 7.65
C ARG A 371 -26.39 21.06 8.16
N LYS A 372 -26.51 22.23 7.53
CA LYS A 372 -27.50 23.26 7.87
C LYS A 372 -28.93 22.73 7.70
N MET A 373 -29.22 22.02 6.61
CA MET A 373 -30.52 21.36 6.41
C MET A 373 -30.79 20.33 7.52
N PHE A 374 -29.80 19.52 7.90
CA PHE A 374 -29.95 18.57 9.02
C PHE A 374 -30.22 19.26 10.35
N GLN A 375 -29.53 20.37 10.65
CA GLN A 375 -29.76 21.14 11.87
C GLN A 375 -31.16 21.76 11.90
N GLN A 376 -31.62 22.34 10.79
CA GLN A 376 -32.95 22.94 10.69
C GLN A 376 -34.05 21.90 10.88
N VAL A 377 -33.91 20.72 10.27
CA VAL A 377 -34.85 19.61 10.42
C VAL A 377 -34.81 19.04 11.84
N GLY A 378 -33.61 18.82 12.39
CA GLY A 378 -33.43 18.35 13.76
C GLY A 378 -34.09 19.27 14.79
N GLN A 379 -33.97 20.60 14.62
CA GLN A 379 -34.68 21.57 15.45
C GLN A 379 -36.19 21.53 15.24
N ARG A 380 -36.66 21.50 13.98
CA ARG A 380 -38.09 21.53 13.63
C ARG A 380 -38.85 20.33 14.21
N TYR A 381 -38.26 19.14 14.16
CA TYR A 381 -38.91 17.91 14.65
C TYR A 381 -38.42 17.49 16.05
N SER A 382 -37.56 18.27 16.69
CA SER A 382 -36.95 17.95 18.00
C SER A 382 -36.24 16.58 18.02
N ILE A 383 -35.38 16.35 17.02
CA ILE A 383 -34.62 15.10 16.84
C ILE A 383 -33.10 15.41 16.89
N ASP A 384 -32.47 15.07 18.01
CA ASP A 384 -31.09 15.47 18.31
C ASP A 384 -30.04 14.88 17.36
N PHE A 385 -30.25 13.66 16.86
CA PHE A 385 -29.21 12.97 16.09
C PHE A 385 -29.06 13.51 14.66
N PHE A 386 -30.05 14.24 14.12
CA PHE A 386 -29.98 14.81 12.77
C PHE A 386 -28.77 15.72 12.60
N ALA A 387 -28.53 16.61 13.57
CA ALA A 387 -27.38 17.52 13.53
C ALA A 387 -26.02 16.78 13.48
N LYS A 388 -25.97 15.50 13.90
CA LYS A 388 -24.78 14.66 13.98
C LYS A 388 -24.71 13.57 12.88
N MET A 389 -25.63 13.58 11.92
CA MET A 389 -25.60 12.63 10.80
C MET A 389 -24.28 12.73 10.03
N GLN A 390 -23.76 11.59 9.61
CA GLN A 390 -22.46 11.54 8.95
C GLN A 390 -22.53 12.16 7.55
N ILE A 391 -21.53 12.97 7.22
CA ILE A 391 -21.30 13.42 5.84
C ILE A 391 -20.04 12.72 5.32
N VAL A 392 -20.23 11.81 4.38
CA VAL A 392 -19.14 11.12 3.68
C VAL A 392 -18.83 11.89 2.40
N ALA A 393 -17.56 12.18 2.16
CA ALA A 393 -17.10 12.71 0.88
C ALA A 393 -16.27 11.65 0.15
N SER A 394 -16.61 11.42 -1.10
CA SER A 394 -15.79 10.76 -2.11
C SER A 394 -15.65 11.70 -3.32
N ASN A 395 -14.83 11.34 -4.32
CA ASN A 395 -14.51 12.07 -5.56
C ASN A 395 -13.11 12.68 -5.62
N ASP A 396 -12.18 11.99 -6.29
CA ASP A 396 -10.82 12.44 -6.61
C ASP A 396 -10.07 13.16 -5.47
N LEU A 397 -10.37 12.75 -4.23
CA LEU A 397 -9.70 13.22 -3.02
C LEU A 397 -8.23 12.85 -3.08
N ASN A 398 -7.38 13.81 -2.76
CA ASN A 398 -5.95 13.67 -2.57
C ASN A 398 -5.49 14.58 -1.43
N GLU A 399 -4.24 14.47 -1.01
CA GLU A 399 -3.68 15.28 0.08
C GLU A 399 -3.95 16.79 -0.09
N ASN A 400 -3.73 17.34 -1.28
CA ASN A 400 -3.90 18.78 -1.52
C ASN A 400 -5.37 19.22 -1.49
N THR A 401 -6.28 18.41 -2.05
CA THR A 401 -7.71 18.73 -2.05
C THR A 401 -8.28 18.65 -0.63
N ILE A 402 -7.85 17.69 0.18
CA ILE A 402 -8.24 17.59 1.59
C ILE A 402 -7.71 18.79 2.38
N LEU A 403 -6.44 19.19 2.20
CA LEU A 403 -5.90 20.39 2.83
C LEU A 403 -6.65 21.68 2.41
N ALA A 404 -7.07 21.76 1.15
CA ALA A 404 -7.88 22.88 0.67
C ALA A 404 -9.28 22.91 1.34
N LEU A 405 -9.94 21.75 1.46
CA LEU A 405 -11.20 21.61 2.18
C LEU A 405 -11.05 22.08 3.64
N ASN A 406 -10.00 21.64 4.33
CA ASN A 406 -9.74 22.04 5.72
C ASN A 406 -9.61 23.57 5.87
N ARG A 407 -8.90 24.23 4.93
CA ARG A 407 -8.74 25.70 4.93
C ARG A 407 -10.04 26.45 4.66
N GLN A 408 -10.90 25.92 3.80
CA GLN A 408 -12.20 26.53 3.47
C GLN A 408 -13.25 26.31 4.59
N GLY A 409 -13.00 25.37 5.49
CA GLY A 409 -13.97 24.85 6.43
C GLY A 409 -15.00 23.96 5.73
N HIS A 410 -15.24 22.78 6.28
CA HIS A 410 -16.21 21.80 5.76
C HIS A 410 -16.92 21.09 6.91
N GLU A 411 -18.01 20.40 6.59
CA GLU A 411 -18.80 19.61 7.55
C GLU A 411 -18.68 18.09 7.31
N ILE A 412 -17.71 17.68 6.49
CA ILE A 412 -17.37 16.28 6.18
C ILE A 412 -16.86 15.56 7.45
N ASP A 413 -17.36 14.36 7.68
CA ASP A 413 -16.99 13.46 8.79
C ASP A 413 -16.12 12.28 8.36
N VAL A 414 -16.30 11.84 7.11
CA VAL A 414 -15.63 10.67 6.55
C VAL A 414 -15.09 10.99 5.17
N PHE A 415 -13.80 10.73 4.95
CA PHE A 415 -13.15 10.85 3.65
C PHE A 415 -12.94 9.47 3.03
N ALA A 416 -13.62 9.18 1.94
CA ALA A 416 -13.50 7.94 1.19
C ALA A 416 -12.60 8.16 -0.04
N ILE A 417 -11.35 7.71 0.05
CA ILE A 417 -10.29 8.03 -0.90
C ILE A 417 -10.05 6.84 -1.82
N GLY A 418 -10.14 7.06 -3.13
CA GLY A 418 -10.01 6.03 -4.16
C GLY A 418 -8.67 6.07 -4.89
N THR A 419 -8.71 6.50 -6.16
CA THR A 419 -7.60 6.43 -7.13
C THR A 419 -6.27 6.97 -6.60
N ASN A 420 -6.27 8.17 -6.02
CA ASN A 420 -5.03 8.83 -5.56
C ASN A 420 -4.32 8.06 -4.46
N LEU A 421 -5.07 7.30 -3.65
CA LEU A 421 -4.52 6.50 -2.56
C LEU A 421 -3.91 5.20 -3.10
N VAL A 422 -4.70 4.37 -3.77
CA VAL A 422 -4.30 2.99 -4.14
C VAL A 422 -3.39 2.89 -5.35
N THR A 423 -3.36 3.91 -6.20
CA THR A 423 -2.45 3.95 -7.35
C THR A 423 -1.20 4.80 -7.09
N CYS A 424 -1.17 5.50 -5.94
CA CYS A 424 -0.16 6.51 -5.63
C CYS A 424 0.03 7.48 -6.81
N GLN A 425 -1.08 8.00 -7.36
CA GLN A 425 -1.10 8.70 -8.66
C GLN A 425 -0.05 9.81 -8.80
N ALA A 426 0.26 10.54 -7.72
CA ALA A 426 1.28 11.58 -7.73
C ALA A 426 2.71 11.05 -7.99
N GLN A 427 2.99 9.82 -7.54
CA GLN A 427 4.26 9.13 -7.72
C GLN A 427 4.05 7.61 -7.53
N PRO A 428 3.85 6.82 -8.62
CA PRO A 428 3.45 5.41 -8.52
C PRO A 428 4.63 4.44 -8.23
N ALA A 429 5.79 4.95 -7.79
CA ALA A 429 6.95 4.13 -7.41
C ALA A 429 7.81 4.85 -6.35
N LEU A 430 8.27 4.12 -5.32
CA LEU A 430 9.13 4.67 -4.27
C LEU A 430 10.58 4.84 -4.73
N GLY A 431 11.12 3.83 -5.43
CA GLY A 431 12.52 3.85 -5.89
C GLY A 431 13.49 3.22 -4.89
N CYS A 432 13.08 2.14 -4.23
CA CYS A 432 14.00 1.26 -3.52
C CYS A 432 15.02 0.66 -4.49
N VAL A 433 16.20 0.34 -3.96
CA VAL A 433 17.32 -0.29 -4.63
C VAL A 433 17.92 -1.34 -3.71
N TYR A 434 18.42 -2.41 -4.31
CA TYR A 434 19.09 -3.51 -3.63
C TYR A 434 20.55 -3.55 -4.10
N LYS A 435 21.53 -3.53 -3.19
CA LYS A 435 22.93 -3.32 -3.58
C LYS A 435 23.88 -4.17 -2.76
N LEU A 436 24.81 -4.85 -3.44
CA LEU A 436 25.96 -5.50 -2.82
C LEU A 436 26.84 -4.44 -2.16
N VAL A 437 27.05 -4.57 -0.86
CA VAL A 437 27.88 -3.64 -0.07
C VAL A 437 29.12 -4.32 0.50
N GLU A 438 29.12 -5.64 0.65
CA GLU A 438 30.28 -6.40 1.13
C GLU A 438 30.33 -7.78 0.47
N ILE A 439 31.53 -8.24 0.12
CA ILE A 439 31.77 -9.61 -0.40
C ILE A 439 33.08 -10.14 0.17
N ASN A 440 33.04 -11.34 0.75
CA ASN A 440 34.17 -11.96 1.43
C ASN A 440 34.82 -11.02 2.48
N GLY A 441 33.99 -10.32 3.26
CA GLY A 441 34.41 -9.33 4.25
C GLY A 441 35.00 -8.03 3.67
N LEU A 442 35.07 -7.90 2.33
CA LEU A 442 35.61 -6.70 1.67
C LEU A 442 34.49 -5.75 1.24
N PRO A 443 34.57 -4.46 1.62
CA PRO A 443 33.58 -3.47 1.23
C PRO A 443 33.53 -3.26 -0.30
N ARG A 444 32.33 -3.03 -0.82
CA ARG A 444 32.07 -2.77 -2.25
C ARG A 444 31.30 -1.47 -2.45
N ILE A 445 31.70 -0.74 -3.47
CA ILE A 445 31.05 0.50 -3.89
C ILE A 445 30.63 0.40 -5.36
N LYS A 446 29.47 0.98 -5.67
CA LYS A 446 29.05 1.27 -7.04
C LYS A 446 29.13 2.77 -7.24
N LEU A 447 30.04 3.21 -8.10
CA LEU A 447 30.17 4.61 -8.48
C LEU A 447 29.12 5.00 -9.54
N SER A 448 28.91 6.31 -9.68
CA SER A 448 27.93 6.88 -10.60
C SER A 448 28.39 8.26 -11.06
N GLN A 449 27.94 8.68 -12.24
CA GLN A 449 28.11 10.06 -12.71
C GLN A 449 27.31 11.04 -11.86
N GLU A 450 26.21 10.58 -11.26
CA GLU A 450 25.47 11.32 -10.25
C GLU A 450 25.91 10.88 -8.84
N THR A 451 26.51 11.78 -8.08
CA THR A 451 27.02 11.53 -6.71
C THR A 451 25.95 10.92 -5.80
N ASN A 452 24.69 11.35 -5.94
CA ASN A 452 23.57 10.82 -5.15
C ASN A 452 23.24 9.34 -5.46
N LYS A 453 23.76 8.74 -6.53
CA LYS A 453 23.57 7.32 -6.86
C LYS A 453 24.75 6.45 -6.44
N VAL A 454 25.77 7.02 -5.79
CA VAL A 454 26.86 6.27 -5.16
C VAL A 454 26.33 5.50 -3.94
N THR A 455 26.74 4.24 -3.81
CA THR A 455 26.33 3.36 -2.69
C THR A 455 27.26 3.56 -1.49
N LEU A 456 26.76 3.30 -0.29
CA LEU A 456 27.59 3.29 0.92
C LEU A 456 28.21 1.88 1.08
N PRO A 457 29.54 1.76 1.13
CA PRO A 457 30.19 0.46 1.16
C PRO A 457 30.10 -0.21 2.53
N GLY A 458 30.32 -1.52 2.56
CA GLY A 458 30.46 -2.34 3.76
C GLY A 458 29.16 -2.67 4.48
N ARG A 459 29.22 -3.66 5.39
CA ARG A 459 28.13 -3.94 6.33
C ARG A 459 27.94 -2.78 7.30
N LYS A 460 26.68 -2.34 7.48
CA LYS A 460 26.35 -1.15 8.30
C LYS A 460 25.21 -1.44 9.27
N ASP A 461 25.33 -0.92 10.48
CA ASP A 461 24.22 -0.82 11.44
C ASP A 461 23.68 0.62 11.47
N ALA A 462 22.39 0.78 11.74
CA ALA A 462 21.75 2.09 11.85
C ALA A 462 21.20 2.37 13.26
N TYR A 463 21.41 3.60 13.72
CA TYR A 463 20.97 4.08 15.02
C TYR A 463 20.22 5.40 14.89
N ARG A 464 19.03 5.49 15.46
CA ARG A 464 18.28 6.74 15.59
C ARG A 464 18.66 7.45 16.87
N LEU A 465 19.19 8.66 16.72
CA LEU A 465 19.58 9.52 17.84
C LEU A 465 18.41 10.43 18.20
N ILE A 466 17.96 10.36 19.45
CA ILE A 466 16.81 11.08 19.95
C ILE A 466 17.30 12.19 20.89
N GLY A 467 16.74 13.39 20.74
CA GLY A 467 17.09 14.56 21.56
C GLY A 467 16.34 14.62 22.89
N GLU A 468 16.70 15.57 23.76
CA GLU A 468 16.03 15.76 25.06
C GLU A 468 14.52 16.00 24.94
N ALA A 469 14.08 16.65 23.86
CA ALA A 469 12.67 16.86 23.55
C ALA A 469 11.91 15.60 23.10
N GLY A 470 12.55 14.42 23.08
CA GLY A 470 11.93 13.14 22.73
C GLY A 470 11.83 12.86 21.22
N HIS A 471 12.23 13.79 20.37
CA HIS A 471 12.16 13.63 18.91
C HIS A 471 13.45 13.07 18.29
N PRO A 472 13.34 12.28 17.20
CA PRO A 472 14.49 11.90 16.38
C PRO A 472 15.20 13.13 15.79
N LEU A 473 16.52 13.16 15.92
CA LEU A 473 17.37 14.24 15.39
C LEU A 473 18.09 13.84 14.11
N ILE A 474 18.57 12.60 14.07
CA ILE A 474 19.42 12.06 13.00
C ILE A 474 19.43 10.53 13.05
N ASP A 475 19.48 9.90 11.88
CA ASP A 475 19.82 8.48 11.76
C ASP A 475 21.32 8.37 11.42
N LEU A 476 22.07 7.68 12.28
CA LEU A 476 23.52 7.52 12.20
C LEU A 476 23.85 6.09 11.75
N LEU A 477 24.64 5.98 10.68
CA LEU A 477 25.15 4.73 10.16
C LEU A 477 26.58 4.48 10.68
N THR A 478 26.81 3.27 11.19
CA THR A 478 28.12 2.83 11.69
C THR A 478 28.68 1.74 10.79
N TYR A 479 30.02 1.67 10.66
CA TYR A 479 30.65 0.56 9.95
C TYR A 479 30.67 -0.68 10.86
N SER A 480 30.34 -1.84 10.28
CA SER A 480 30.24 -3.11 11.02
C SER A 480 30.68 -4.30 10.15
N GLY A 481 31.60 -4.06 9.21
CA GLY A 481 32.14 -5.07 8.29
C GLY A 481 32.95 -6.15 9.00
N ALA A 482 32.98 -7.34 8.40
CA ALA A 482 33.58 -8.53 9.03
C ALA A 482 35.09 -8.40 9.33
N ASN A 483 35.80 -7.57 8.55
CA ASN A 483 37.24 -7.36 8.69
C ASN A 483 37.63 -6.16 9.57
N CYS A 484 36.67 -5.50 10.22
CA CYS A 484 36.95 -4.41 11.14
C CYS A 484 37.28 -4.92 12.55
N ASP A 485 38.15 -4.21 13.27
CA ASP A 485 38.44 -4.50 14.68
C ASP A 485 37.15 -4.39 15.51
N LYS A 486 36.79 -5.46 16.23
CA LYS A 486 35.61 -5.49 17.10
C LYS A 486 35.57 -4.35 18.10
N LYS A 487 36.74 -3.93 18.61
CA LYS A 487 36.85 -2.78 19.51
C LYS A 487 36.48 -1.48 18.79
N LYS A 488 36.99 -1.26 17.58
CA LYS A 488 36.59 -0.11 16.75
C LYS A 488 35.10 -0.10 16.42
N ILE A 489 34.50 -1.27 16.16
CA ILE A 489 33.04 -1.36 15.96
C ILE A 489 32.30 -0.94 17.25
N ALA A 490 32.73 -1.44 18.41
CA ALA A 490 32.12 -1.10 19.69
C ALA A 490 32.25 0.40 20.04
N ASP A 491 33.41 1.00 19.77
CA ASP A 491 33.69 2.42 20.05
C ASP A 491 32.85 3.37 19.18
N GLN A 492 32.32 2.90 18.04
CA GLN A 492 31.42 3.67 17.17
C GLN A 492 29.96 3.68 17.65
N VAL A 493 29.57 2.76 18.55
CA VAL A 493 28.17 2.62 18.96
C VAL A 493 27.77 3.84 19.80
N PRO A 494 26.81 4.67 19.33
CA PRO A 494 26.41 5.86 20.07
C PRO A 494 25.81 5.49 21.44
N GLN A 495 26.12 6.28 22.46
CA GLN A 495 25.56 6.14 23.80
C GLN A 495 24.78 7.40 24.22
N PRO A 496 23.71 7.27 25.01
CA PRO A 496 23.04 8.42 25.64
C PRO A 496 24.03 9.31 26.41
N GLY A 497 23.91 10.63 26.27
CA GLY A 497 24.75 11.63 26.92
C GLY A 497 26.16 11.80 26.33
N GLN A 498 26.57 10.95 25.38
CA GLN A 498 27.88 11.04 24.75
C GLN A 498 27.84 11.90 23.48
N LYS A 499 28.77 12.84 23.34
CA LYS A 499 28.96 13.61 22.11
C LYS A 499 29.45 12.70 20.99
N ILE A 500 28.77 12.73 19.85
CA ILE A 500 29.18 12.02 18.63
C ILE A 500 29.17 12.95 17.43
N LEU A 501 30.23 12.88 16.62
CA LEU A 501 30.33 13.61 15.36
C LEU A 501 29.55 12.85 14.27
N CYS A 502 28.63 13.54 13.63
CA CYS A 502 27.81 13.03 12.54
C CYS A 502 28.19 13.74 11.25
N LEU A 503 28.60 12.96 10.25
CA LEU A 503 29.09 13.46 8.97
C LEU A 503 28.09 13.18 7.86
N HIS A 504 27.74 14.19 7.06
CA HIS A 504 26.92 13.94 5.87
C HIS A 504 27.72 13.09 4.86
N PRO A 505 27.12 12.06 4.22
CA PRO A 505 27.86 11.13 3.39
C PRO A 505 28.59 11.72 2.18
N PHE A 506 28.11 12.87 1.64
CA PHE A 506 28.62 13.44 0.38
C PHE A 506 28.85 14.96 0.41
N GLU A 507 28.55 15.62 1.53
CA GLU A 507 28.67 17.09 1.62
C GLU A 507 29.47 17.43 2.86
N GLU A 508 30.78 17.59 2.71
CA GLU A 508 31.74 17.69 3.83
C GLU A 508 31.46 18.87 4.78
N GLN A 509 30.88 19.95 4.25
CA GLN A 509 30.48 21.12 5.02
C GLN A 509 29.32 20.82 5.97
N LYS A 510 28.51 19.79 5.70
CA LYS A 510 27.38 19.36 6.53
C LYS A 510 27.85 18.34 7.56
N ARG A 511 28.23 18.83 8.74
CA ARG A 511 28.61 18.02 9.90
C ARG A 511 28.08 18.63 11.18
N VAL A 512 27.77 17.80 12.16
CA VAL A 512 27.19 18.24 13.43
C VAL A 512 27.63 17.32 14.57
N ILE A 513 27.80 17.88 15.76
CA ILE A 513 27.97 17.08 16.98
C ILE A 513 26.60 16.92 17.65
N VAL A 514 26.19 15.69 17.90
CA VAL A 514 24.93 15.37 18.59
C VAL A 514 25.24 14.79 19.96
N THR A 515 24.48 15.19 20.97
CA THR A 515 24.45 14.55 22.29
C THR A 515 23.05 13.97 22.46
N PRO A 516 22.82 12.68 22.18
CA PRO A 516 21.50 12.09 22.25
C PRO A 516 21.07 11.87 23.70
N SER A 517 19.80 12.10 24.02
CA SER A 517 19.20 11.68 25.28
C SER A 517 18.87 10.18 25.27
N LYS A 518 18.58 9.63 24.09
CA LYS A 518 18.29 8.22 23.85
C LYS A 518 18.85 7.78 22.51
N VAL A 519 19.29 6.53 22.44
CA VAL A 519 19.79 5.88 21.23
C VAL A 519 18.93 4.66 20.95
N GLN A 520 18.44 4.53 19.72
CA GLN A 520 17.65 3.38 19.28
C GLN A 520 18.39 2.67 18.13
N LYS A 521 18.76 1.41 18.32
CA LYS A 521 19.21 0.56 17.21
C LYS A 521 18.01 0.23 16.32
N LEU A 522 18.14 0.46 15.02
CA LEU A 522 17.02 0.31 14.07
C LEU A 522 16.91 -1.12 13.52
N HIS A 523 18.04 -1.76 13.23
CA HIS A 523 18.07 -3.12 12.66
C HIS A 523 17.93 -4.20 13.74
N GLN A 524 17.01 -5.14 13.48
CA GLN A 524 16.78 -6.34 14.27
C GLN A 524 16.99 -7.56 13.36
N LEU A 525 17.54 -8.65 13.90
CA LEU A 525 17.60 -9.93 13.18
C LEU A 525 16.18 -10.52 13.18
N VAL A 526 15.60 -10.72 12.02
CA VAL A 526 14.19 -11.17 11.87
C VAL A 526 14.08 -12.58 11.29
N PHE A 527 15.10 -13.02 10.57
CA PHE A 527 15.21 -14.36 10.01
C PHE A 527 16.67 -14.77 10.06
N ASP A 528 16.95 -15.98 10.54
CA ASP A 528 18.31 -16.51 10.64
C ASP A 528 18.34 -17.97 10.19
N LYS A 529 19.10 -18.22 9.13
CA LYS A 529 19.50 -19.56 8.68
C LYS A 529 18.33 -20.54 8.56
N GLY A 530 17.33 -20.17 7.76
CA GLY A 530 16.15 -21.00 7.51
C GLY A 530 15.04 -20.87 8.55
N SER A 531 15.22 -20.07 9.61
CA SER A 531 14.26 -19.95 10.71
C SER A 531 13.86 -18.51 11.04
N LEU A 532 12.60 -18.34 11.43
CA LEU A 532 12.09 -17.09 11.94
C LEU A 532 12.62 -16.83 13.37
N VAL A 533 13.06 -15.61 13.67
CA VAL A 533 13.56 -15.27 15.02
C VAL A 533 12.42 -15.01 16.00
N ASP A 534 11.44 -14.21 15.57
CA ASP A 534 10.27 -13.82 16.37
C ASP A 534 8.98 -14.03 15.56
N PRO A 535 7.85 -14.42 16.19
CA PRO A 535 6.57 -14.53 15.50
C PRO A 535 6.19 -13.26 14.74
N LEU A 536 5.53 -13.43 13.59
CA LEU A 536 5.05 -12.31 12.79
C LEU A 536 4.00 -11.49 13.57
N PRO A 537 4.13 -10.15 13.62
CA PRO A 537 3.18 -9.30 14.33
C PRO A 537 1.84 -9.22 13.57
N ARG A 538 0.75 -8.96 14.30
CA ARG A 538 -0.57 -8.73 13.67
C ARG A 538 -0.61 -7.36 13.01
N LEU A 539 -1.43 -7.22 11.96
CA LEU A 539 -1.57 -5.97 11.22
C LEU A 539 -1.97 -4.78 12.11
N GLU A 540 -2.84 -5.00 13.09
CA GLU A 540 -3.27 -4.01 14.08
C GLU A 540 -2.11 -3.50 14.95
N ASP A 541 -1.19 -4.39 15.34
CA ASP A 541 -0.04 -4.05 16.17
C ASP A 541 0.96 -3.21 15.35
N ILE A 542 1.17 -3.57 14.07
CA ILE A 542 2.00 -2.80 13.14
C ILE A 542 1.38 -1.41 12.86
N ARG A 543 0.06 -1.36 12.62
CA ARG A 543 -0.69 -0.10 12.43
C ARG A 543 -0.54 0.80 13.65
N SER A 544 -0.76 0.27 14.84
CA SER A 544 -0.67 1.04 16.09
C SER A 544 0.73 1.62 16.28
N PHE A 545 1.76 0.81 16.03
CA PHE A 545 3.15 1.25 16.05
C PHE A 545 3.45 2.32 14.99
N CYS A 546 2.92 2.17 13.76
CA CYS A 546 3.07 3.17 12.69
C CYS A 546 2.47 4.53 13.09
N LEU A 547 1.24 4.53 13.60
CA LEU A 547 0.57 5.76 14.05
C LEU A 547 1.32 6.40 15.21
N GLU A 548 1.83 5.62 16.16
CA GLU A 548 2.69 6.11 17.25
C GLU A 548 3.98 6.75 16.71
N GLN A 549 4.67 6.08 15.78
CA GLN A 549 5.91 6.59 15.17
C GLN A 549 5.70 7.97 14.53
N LEU A 550 4.59 8.18 13.81
CA LEU A 550 4.26 9.46 13.20
C LEU A 550 4.13 10.59 14.25
N THR A 551 3.63 10.31 15.46
CA THR A 551 3.53 11.32 16.52
C THR A 551 4.88 11.72 17.11
N HIS A 552 5.89 10.87 17.03
CA HIS A 552 7.23 11.15 17.53
C HIS A 552 8.09 11.94 16.55
N ILE A 553 7.73 11.97 15.27
CA ILE A 553 8.43 12.80 14.28
C ILE A 553 8.03 14.26 14.45
N ARG A 554 9.01 15.16 14.38
CA ARG A 554 8.74 16.60 14.44
C ARG A 554 7.87 17.04 13.27
N GLU A 555 6.93 17.94 13.55
CA GLU A 555 5.96 18.45 12.58
C GLU A 555 6.62 19.05 11.32
N ASP A 556 7.81 19.63 11.45
CA ASP A 556 8.51 20.23 10.32
C ASP A 556 9.03 19.22 9.29
N HIS A 557 9.20 17.94 9.67
CA HIS A 557 9.47 16.84 8.73
C HIS A 557 8.20 16.27 8.09
N LEU A 558 7.04 16.40 8.77
CA LEU A 558 5.77 15.83 8.33
C LEU A 558 4.97 16.75 7.40
N ARG A 559 5.28 18.05 7.37
CA ARG A 559 4.52 19.03 6.59
C ARG A 559 4.47 18.69 5.10
N ALA A 560 3.31 18.92 4.49
CA ALA A 560 3.06 18.62 3.08
C ALA A 560 3.93 19.44 2.12
N SER A 561 4.22 20.70 2.48
CA SER A 561 4.94 21.65 1.63
C SER A 561 6.26 22.07 2.26
N ASN A 562 7.32 22.03 1.44
CA ASN A 562 8.70 22.38 1.80
C ASN A 562 9.19 21.74 3.11
N PRO A 563 8.96 20.46 3.42
CA PRO A 563 9.40 19.85 4.68
C PRO A 563 10.90 20.04 4.97
N THR A 564 11.25 20.14 6.25
CA THR A 564 12.65 20.20 6.70
C THR A 564 13.34 18.87 6.37
N PRO A 565 14.51 18.86 5.70
CA PRO A 565 15.22 17.64 5.42
C PRO A 565 15.63 16.89 6.70
N TYR A 566 15.32 15.60 6.76
CA TYR A 566 15.84 14.74 7.83
C TYR A 566 17.29 14.37 7.59
N LYS A 567 18.09 14.29 8.66
CA LYS A 567 19.52 14.05 8.55
C LYS A 567 19.79 12.55 8.61
N VAL A 568 20.55 12.04 7.63
CA VAL A 568 21.19 10.73 7.67
C VAL A 568 22.68 10.96 7.58
N SER A 569 23.44 10.38 8.50
CA SER A 569 24.87 10.65 8.65
C SER A 569 25.68 9.41 8.94
N LEU A 570 26.98 9.53 8.76
CA LEU A 570 27.98 8.50 8.99
C LEU A 570 28.79 8.85 10.24
N THR A 571 29.27 7.80 10.90
CA THR A 571 30.42 7.91 11.80
C THR A 571 31.70 8.22 11.01
N GLN A 572 32.74 8.68 11.71
CA GLN A 572 34.05 8.96 11.10
C GLN A 572 34.61 7.72 10.38
N GLU A 573 34.61 6.54 11.03
CA GLU A 573 35.15 5.31 10.43
C GLU A 573 34.41 4.93 9.13
N LEU A 574 33.07 5.00 9.09
CA LEU A 574 32.32 4.71 7.87
C LEU A 574 32.53 5.75 6.78
N TYR A 575 32.70 7.02 7.17
CA TYR A 575 33.00 8.12 6.26
C TYR A 575 34.39 7.93 5.60
N ASP A 576 35.40 7.59 6.39
CA ASP A 576 36.75 7.33 5.90
C ASP A 576 36.75 6.09 4.98
N GLN A 577 36.07 5.01 5.38
CA GLN A 577 35.91 3.81 4.56
C GLN A 577 35.21 4.09 3.22
N LEU A 578 34.21 4.98 3.20
CA LEU A 578 33.57 5.43 1.98
C LEU A 578 34.58 6.13 1.06
N HIS A 579 35.38 7.05 1.60
CA HIS A 579 36.34 7.83 0.82
C HIS A 579 37.48 6.95 0.28
N ASP A 580 38.05 6.06 1.09
CA ASP A 580 39.13 5.16 0.70
C ASP A 580 38.70 4.23 -0.44
N VAL A 581 37.52 3.61 -0.32
CA VAL A 581 36.98 2.71 -1.34
C VAL A 581 36.59 3.48 -2.59
N TRP A 582 36.09 4.71 -2.45
CA TRP A 582 35.80 5.57 -3.59
C TRP A 582 37.06 5.93 -4.37
N MET A 583 38.09 6.44 -3.69
CA MET A 583 39.32 6.92 -4.32
C MET A 583 40.06 5.77 -5.01
N SER A 584 40.16 4.60 -4.37
CA SER A 584 40.74 3.40 -4.98
C SER A 584 39.94 2.86 -6.17
N SER A 585 38.63 3.15 -6.25
CA SER A 585 37.75 2.72 -7.35
C SER A 585 37.67 3.72 -8.51
N ARG A 586 38.27 4.92 -8.40
CA ARG A 586 38.32 5.89 -9.50
C ARG A 586 39.68 5.86 -10.21
N LEU A 587 39.62 5.71 -11.53
CA LEU A 587 40.79 5.88 -12.37
C LEU A 587 41.20 7.35 -12.42
N VAL A 588 42.49 7.62 -12.18
CA VAL A 588 43.09 8.94 -12.43
C VAL A 588 43.17 9.12 -13.95
N LYS A 589 42.50 10.16 -14.47
CA LYS A 589 42.59 10.52 -15.88
C LYS A 589 43.73 11.50 -16.07
N GLU A 590 44.69 11.14 -16.90
CA GLU A 590 45.65 12.08 -17.45
C GLU A 590 44.94 12.90 -18.54
N MET A 591 44.94 14.23 -18.43
CA MET A 591 44.51 15.12 -19.51
C MET A 591 45.75 15.53 -20.31
N LYS A 592 45.75 15.22 -21.60
CA LYS A 592 46.82 15.57 -22.55
C LYS A 592 46.47 16.83 -23.31
#